data_AF-A0A8X7TWQ5-F1
#
_entry.id   AF-A0A8X7TWQ5-F1
#
_cell.length_a   1.000
_cell.length_b   1.000
_cell.length_c   1.000
_cell.angle_alpha   90.00
_cell.angle_beta   90.00
_cell.angle_gamma   90.00
#
_symmetry.space_group_name_H-M   'P 1'
#
loop_
_entity.id
_entity.type
_entity.pdbx_description
1 polymer ?
#
loop_
_entity_poly.entity_id
_entity_poly.type
_entity_poly.pdbx_seq_one_letter_code
_entity_poly.pdbx_strand_id
1 'polypeptide(L)'
;AAETIAYERGATEIKQHPFFEGVNWALIRSATPPHVPEPVDLTCFASKDKETMAGGGDEGKKSNNHPSSHHDPDYIDFEYF
;
A
#
# COMPACT_ATOMS: atom_id res chain seq x y z
N ALA A 1 -26.08 -28.99 -5.39
CA ALA A 1 -24.78 -29.66 -5.57
C ALA A 1 -23.71 -28.58 -5.54
N ALA A 2 -22.64 -28.76 -4.78
CA ALA A 2 -21.52 -27.83 -4.79
C ALA A 2 -20.57 -28.22 -5.95
N GLU A 3 -20.55 -27.43 -7.03
CA GLU A 3 -19.68 -27.64 -8.20
C GLU A 3 -18.32 -26.94 -8.09
N THR A 4 -18.13 -26.10 -7.07
CA THR A 4 -16.89 -25.35 -6.87
C THR A 4 -15.93 -26.12 -5.94
N ILE A 5 -14.70 -26.33 -6.41
CA ILE A 5 -13.58 -26.66 -5.52
C ILE A 5 -13.41 -25.52 -4.50
N ALA A 6 -13.10 -25.86 -3.24
CA ALA A 6 -13.10 -25.00 -2.05
C ALA A 6 -14.45 -24.80 -1.33
N TYR A 7 -15.49 -25.55 -1.68
CA TYR A 7 -16.80 -25.39 -1.02
C TYR A 7 -16.80 -25.86 0.45
N GLU A 8 -16.11 -26.97 0.78
CA GLU A 8 -16.17 -27.55 2.13
C GLU A 8 -14.98 -27.13 3.01
N ARG A 9 -13.76 -27.18 2.48
CA ARG A 9 -12.51 -26.94 3.23
C ARG A 9 -11.73 -25.73 2.74
N GLY A 10 -12.36 -24.90 1.90
CA GLY A 10 -11.78 -23.65 1.41
C GLY A 10 -10.48 -23.86 0.63
N ALA A 11 -9.53 -22.94 0.82
CA ALA A 11 -8.26 -22.92 0.09
C ALA A 11 -7.41 -24.19 0.24
N THR A 12 -7.66 -25.04 1.23
CA THR A 12 -6.91 -26.29 1.39
C THR A 12 -7.18 -27.29 0.26
N GLU A 13 -8.41 -27.34 -0.26
CA GLU A 13 -8.76 -28.18 -1.42
C GLU A 13 -8.02 -27.75 -2.68
N ILE A 14 -7.97 -26.43 -2.91
CA ILE A 14 -7.26 -25.86 -4.07
C ILE A 14 -5.78 -26.22 -4.00
N LYS A 15 -5.15 -26.06 -2.83
CA LYS A 15 -3.71 -26.30 -2.65
C LYS A 15 -3.29 -27.77 -2.79
N GLN A 16 -4.21 -28.71 -2.57
CA GLN A 16 -3.97 -30.16 -2.69
C GLN A 16 -4.23 -30.69 -4.10
N HIS A 17 -4.76 -29.84 -5.00
CA HIS A 17 -5.03 -30.24 -6.38
C HIS A 17 -3.71 -30.58 -7.11
N PRO A 18 -3.66 -31.63 -7.96
CA PRO A 18 -2.44 -32.04 -8.67
C PRO A 18 -1.77 -30.94 -9.50
N PHE A 19 -2.54 -29.94 -9.95
CA PHE A 19 -2.00 -28.76 -10.63
C PHE A 19 -0.95 -28.01 -9.80
N PHE A 20 -1.06 -28.01 -8.47
CA PHE A 20 -0.13 -27.34 -7.55
C PHE A 20 0.85 -28.32 -6.87
N GLU A 21 1.05 -29.52 -7.43
CA GLU A 21 2.03 -30.46 -6.93
C GLU A 21 3.45 -29.83 -6.94
N GLY A 22 4.18 -30.01 -5.84
CA GLY A 22 5.53 -29.44 -5.67
C GLY A 22 5.59 -27.95 -5.30
N VAL A 23 4.45 -27.25 -5.19
CA VAL A 23 4.42 -25.85 -4.76
C VAL A 23 4.69 -25.73 -3.25
N ASN A 24 5.72 -24.97 -2.89
CA ASN A 24 5.98 -24.58 -1.50
C ASN A 24 5.19 -23.30 -1.12
N TRP A 25 3.99 -23.49 -0.59
CA TRP A 25 3.08 -22.40 -0.21
C TRP A 25 3.62 -21.46 0.87
N ALA A 26 4.53 -21.92 1.74
CA ALA A 26 5.12 -21.07 2.76
C ALA A 26 6.07 -20.01 2.17
N LEU A 27 6.66 -20.28 1.00
CA LEU A 27 7.68 -19.45 0.37
C LEU A 27 7.23 -18.80 -0.94
N ILE A 28 5.95 -18.92 -1.33
CA ILE A 28 5.48 -18.47 -2.66
C ILE A 28 5.73 -16.98 -2.94
N ARG A 29 5.72 -16.13 -1.90
CA ARG A 29 6.02 -14.69 -2.00
C ARG A 29 7.51 -14.37 -2.12
N SER A 30 8.37 -15.32 -1.75
CA SER A 30 9.84 -15.20 -1.81
C SER A 30 10.42 -15.82 -3.08
N ALA A 31 9.59 -16.53 -3.87
CA ALA A 31 10.00 -17.02 -5.17
C ALA A 31 10.15 -15.86 -6.17
N THR A 32 11.07 -16.00 -7.11
CA THR A 32 11.23 -15.04 -8.20
C THR A 32 9.96 -15.02 -9.05
N PRO A 33 9.28 -13.88 -9.22
CA PRO A 33 8.08 -13.81 -10.05
C PRO A 33 8.44 -14.11 -11.51
N PRO A 34 7.55 -14.78 -12.27
CA PRO A 34 7.82 -15.14 -13.66
C PRO A 34 7.95 -13.93 -14.59
N HIS A 35 7.36 -12.80 -14.21
CA HIS A 35 7.42 -11.55 -14.95
C HIS A 35 7.45 -10.38 -13.97
N VAL A 36 8.43 -9.49 -14.13
CA VAL A 36 8.53 -8.22 -13.40
C VAL A 36 8.30 -7.10 -14.40
N PRO A 37 7.21 -6.32 -14.29
CA PRO A 37 7.00 -5.17 -15.15
C PRO A 37 8.12 -4.14 -15.01
N GLU A 38 8.39 -3.41 -16.09
CA GLU A 38 9.33 -2.30 -16.04
C GLU A 38 8.85 -1.20 -15.07
N PRO A 39 9.77 -0.53 -14.37
CA PRO A 39 9.42 0.61 -13.54
C PRO A 39 8.70 1.69 -14.35
N VAL A 40 7.58 2.19 -13.84
CA VAL A 40 6.88 3.32 -14.45
C VAL A 40 7.73 4.58 -14.23
N ASP A 41 8.03 5.30 -15.32
CA ASP A 41 8.71 6.59 -15.24
C ASP A 41 7.74 7.66 -14.70
N LEU A 42 7.90 8.01 -13.43
CA LEU A 42 7.08 9.01 -12.75
C LEU A 42 7.54 10.45 -13.02
N THR A 43 8.63 10.67 -13.76
CA THR A 43 9.13 12.02 -14.06
C THR A 43 8.12 12.83 -14.89
N CYS A 44 7.24 12.16 -15.63
CA CYS A 44 6.14 12.77 -16.35
C CYS A 44 5.06 13.39 -15.43
N PHE A 45 4.95 12.97 -14.17
CA PHE A 45 4.03 13.54 -13.19
C PHE A 45 4.67 14.68 -12.35
N ALA A 46 5.96 14.95 -12.54
CA ALA A 46 6.71 15.91 -11.71
C ALA A 46 6.74 17.35 -12.27
N SER A 47 5.93 17.70 -13.28
CA SER A 47 6.02 19.01 -13.96
C SER A 47 4.70 19.78 -14.04
N LYS A 48 4.45 20.58 -13.01
CA LYS A 48 3.93 21.98 -12.97
C LYS A 48 3.74 22.25 -11.49
N ASP A 49 4.71 22.81 -10.80
CA ASP A 49 4.93 24.25 -10.79
C ASP A 49 6.40 24.56 -10.46
N LYS A 50 7.07 25.39 -11.29
CA LYS A 50 8.08 26.40 -10.90
C LYS A 50 8.54 27.23 -12.11
N GLU A 51 7.95 28.40 -12.26
CA GLU A 51 8.53 29.65 -12.79
C GLU A 51 8.10 30.69 -11.72
N THR A 52 8.89 31.56 -11.09
CA THR A 52 10.16 32.23 -11.38
C THR A 52 10.72 32.78 -10.04
N MET A 53 12.04 32.92 -9.88
CA MET A 53 12.73 33.49 -8.70
C MET A 53 12.57 35.02 -8.59
N ALA A 54 12.31 35.57 -7.40
CA ALA A 54 12.88 36.84 -6.88
C ALA A 54 12.42 37.16 -5.44
N GLY A 55 13.33 37.61 -4.57
CA GLY A 55 13.02 38.45 -3.40
C GLY A 55 13.39 37.83 -2.04
N GLY A 56 14.29 38.48 -1.30
CA GLY A 56 14.87 37.99 -0.06
C GLY A 56 14.19 38.46 1.24
N GLY A 57 14.84 38.11 2.37
CA GLY A 57 14.78 38.87 3.63
C GLY A 57 14.13 38.19 4.83
N ASP A 58 14.94 38.11 5.89
CA ASP A 58 14.62 38.33 7.32
C ASP A 58 14.44 37.14 8.29
N GLU A 59 15.27 37.18 9.33
CA GLU A 59 15.29 36.30 10.51
C GLU A 59 14.15 36.65 11.48
N GLY A 60 13.42 35.65 12.01
CA GLY A 60 12.38 35.94 13.01
C GLY A 60 11.80 34.75 13.76
N LYS A 61 12.35 34.51 14.97
CA LYS A 61 11.68 34.10 16.23
C LYS A 61 10.81 32.82 16.33
N LYS A 62 11.24 31.99 17.29
CA LYS A 62 10.51 30.97 18.07
C LYS A 62 9.03 31.27 18.32
N SER A 63 8.18 30.24 18.21
CA SER A 63 7.22 29.89 19.27
C SER A 63 6.84 28.41 19.22
N ASN A 64 7.02 27.72 20.35
CA ASN A 64 6.33 26.46 20.65
C ASN A 64 4.84 26.78 20.80
N ASN A 65 3.96 26.04 20.12
CA ASN A 65 2.56 25.92 20.50
C ASN A 65 2.03 24.56 20.01
N HIS A 66 2.04 23.56 20.89
CA HIS A 66 0.96 22.58 20.92
C HIS A 66 -0.20 23.30 21.61
N PRO A 67 -1.41 23.39 21.03
CA PRO A 67 -2.29 22.23 20.91
C PRO A 67 -3.21 22.27 19.68
N SER A 68 -3.39 21.14 19.00
CA SER A 68 -4.65 20.90 18.31
C SER A 68 -5.12 19.51 18.68
N SER A 69 -5.85 19.47 19.80
CA SER A 69 -6.87 18.45 20.03
C SER A 69 -7.71 18.37 18.76
N HIS A 70 -7.42 17.38 17.91
CA HIS A 70 -8.34 16.95 16.86
C HIS A 70 -9.56 16.34 17.57
N HIS A 71 -10.42 17.19 18.09
CA HIS A 71 -11.78 16.80 18.46
C HIS A 71 -12.63 17.02 17.22
N ASP A 72 -12.37 16.20 16.20
CA ASP A 72 -13.34 16.04 15.13
C ASP A 72 -14.43 15.13 15.69
N PRO A 73 -15.67 15.61 15.89
CA PRO A 73 -16.76 14.80 16.44
C PRO A 73 -17.09 13.58 15.55
N ASP A 74 -16.57 13.55 14.32
CA ASP A 74 -16.70 12.45 13.36
C ASP A 74 -15.41 11.63 13.19
N TYR A 75 -14.38 11.82 14.05
CA TYR A 75 -13.19 10.96 14.03
C TYR A 75 -13.56 9.54 14.49
N ILE A 76 -13.88 8.68 13.53
CA ILE A 76 -13.97 7.24 13.73
C ILE A 76 -12.53 6.76 13.91
N ASP A 77 -12.22 6.36 15.13
CA ASP A 77 -10.97 5.66 15.44
C ASP A 77 -10.99 4.28 14.78
N PHE A 78 -10.14 4.09 13.77
CA PHE A 78 -10.02 2.81 13.06
C PHE A 78 -9.29 1.74 13.89
N GLU A 79 -9.04 2.00 15.17
CA GLU A 79 -8.43 1.04 16.10
C GLU A 79 -9.43 0.03 16.68
N TYR A 80 -10.39 -0.44 15.85
CA TYR A 80 -11.15 -1.64 16.16
C TYR A 80 -11.46 -2.47 14.90
N PHE A 81 -10.43 -3.12 14.39
CA PHE A 81 -10.46 -4.49 13.82
C PHE A 81 -9.10 -5.15 13.99
#